data_AF-A0A6B3MVN3-F1
#
_entry.id   AF-A0A6B3MVN3-F1
#
_cell.length_a   1.000
_cell.length_b   1.000
_cell.length_c   1.000
_cell.angle_alpha   90.00
_cell.angle_beta   90.00
_cell.angle_gamma   90.00
#
_symmetry.space_group_name_H-M   'P 1'
#
loop_
_entity.id
_entity.type
_entity.pdbx_description
1 polymer ?
#
loop_
_entity_poly.entity_id
_entity_poly.type
_entity_poly.pdbx_seq_one_letter_code
_entity_poly.pdbx_strand_id
1 'polypeptide(L)'
;MVEALRLSAPPNRPNDGMYSQWQVLPAIIPSWTSQCTGQAMTPAQFEADPTTARSVVACIIRRELDIELTDSGNNEMIAVRRTACWWMTGKPSGCNSGATADYVQRVMGFYQNP
;
A
#
# COMPACT_ATOMS: atom_id res chain seq x y z
N MET A 1 -5.16 -5.03 -6.71
CA MET A 1 -4.72 -3.91 -5.85
C MET A 1 -3.36 -4.14 -5.20
N VAL A 2 -3.21 -5.12 -4.30
CA VAL A 2 -1.92 -5.39 -3.61
C VAL A 2 -0.75 -5.54 -4.59
N GLU A 3 -0.95 -6.30 -5.68
CA GLU A 3 0.08 -6.49 -6.69
C GLU A 3 0.37 -5.21 -7.50
N ALA A 4 -0.65 -4.42 -7.82
CA ALA A 4 -0.50 -3.15 -8.52
C ALA A 4 0.35 -2.15 -7.70
N LEU A 5 0.21 -2.13 -6.37
CA LEU A 5 1.06 -1.33 -5.47
C LEU A 5 2.52 -1.82 -5.52
N ARG A 6 2.73 -3.14 -5.52
CA ARG A 6 4.07 -3.76 -5.60
C ARG A 6 4.79 -3.40 -6.88
N LEU A 7 4.09 -3.53 -8.02
CA LEU A 7 4.64 -3.25 -9.35
C LEU A 7 4.89 -1.75 -9.57
N SER A 8 4.18 -0.88 -8.84
CA SER A 8 4.35 0.57 -8.91
C SER A 8 5.43 1.08 -7.96
N ALA A 9 5.79 0.30 -6.93
CA ALA A 9 6.80 0.66 -5.95
C ALA A 9 8.20 0.73 -6.61
N PRO A 10 9.08 1.61 -6.11
CA PRO A 10 10.50 1.51 -6.41
C PRO A 10 11.04 0.10 -6.09
N PRO A 11 12.09 -0.37 -6.78
CA PRO A 11 12.71 -1.64 -6.45
C PRO A 11 13.18 -1.65 -4.99
N ASN A 12 12.82 -2.71 -4.25
CA ASN A 12 13.27 -2.90 -2.88
C ASN A 12 14.79 -3.06 -2.82
N ARG A 13 15.47 -2.18 -2.06
CA ARG A 13 16.94 -2.15 -1.97
C ARG A 13 17.39 -2.16 -0.51
N PRO A 14 18.52 -2.82 -0.20
CA PRO A 14 19.11 -2.71 1.13
C PRO A 14 19.38 -1.23 1.51
N ASN A 15 18.95 -0.84 2.71
CA ASN A 15 19.19 0.47 3.31
C ASN A 15 18.55 1.67 2.58
N ASP A 16 17.46 1.47 1.83
CA ASP A 16 16.68 2.57 1.22
C ASP A 16 15.71 3.26 2.21
N GLY A 17 15.66 2.77 3.46
CA GLY A 17 14.78 3.30 4.51
C GLY A 17 13.36 2.76 4.47
N MET A 18 13.05 1.89 3.51
CA MET A 18 11.76 1.24 3.32
C MET A 18 11.93 -0.28 3.47
N TYR A 19 10.81 -0.98 3.66
CA TYR A 19 10.81 -2.42 3.92
C TYR A 19 9.78 -3.13 3.06
N SER A 20 10.08 -4.36 2.68
CA SER A 20 9.38 -5.25 1.78
C SER A 20 9.29 -4.75 0.33
N GLN A 21 8.77 -5.63 -0.53
CA GLN A 21 8.49 -5.33 -1.93
C GLN A 21 7.44 -4.22 -2.13
N TRP A 22 6.72 -3.83 -1.08
CA TRP A 22 5.73 -2.74 -1.10
C TRP A 22 6.27 -1.41 -0.58
N GLN A 23 7.53 -1.38 -0.13
CA GLN A 23 8.18 -0.16 0.37
C GLN A 23 7.35 0.48 1.50
N VAL A 24 7.26 -0.23 2.62
CA VAL A 24 6.54 0.15 3.83
C VAL A 24 7.50 0.90 4.77
N LEU A 25 7.05 1.99 5.37
CA LEU A 25 7.84 2.76 6.33
C LEU A 25 8.08 1.95 7.62
N PRO A 26 9.29 1.96 8.21
CA PRO A 26 9.60 1.16 9.40
C PRO A 26 8.70 1.47 10.60
N ALA A 27 8.32 2.74 10.77
CA ALA A 27 7.56 3.21 11.92
C ALA A 27 6.13 2.62 12.01
N ILE A 28 5.53 2.23 10.88
CA ILE A 28 4.16 1.70 10.84
C ILE A 28 4.09 0.18 10.97
N ILE A 29 5.19 -0.53 10.69
CA ILE A 29 5.23 -1.99 10.63
C ILE A 29 4.73 -2.63 11.93
N PRO A 30 5.20 -2.25 13.14
CA PRO A 30 4.73 -2.89 14.37
C PRO A 30 3.23 -2.74 14.60
N SER A 31 2.67 -1.58 14.23
CA SER A 31 1.24 -1.31 14.36
C SER A 31 0.43 -2.14 13.37
N TRP A 32 0.81 -2.16 12.09
CA TRP A 32 0.10 -2.90 11.06
C TRP A 32 0.15 -4.40 11.27
N THR A 33 1.30 -4.96 11.65
CA THR A 33 1.40 -6.40 11.89
C THR A 33 0.61 -6.79 13.13
N SER A 34 0.63 -5.98 14.20
CA SER A 34 -0.18 -6.23 15.40
C SER A 34 -1.67 -6.24 15.05
N GLN A 35 -2.12 -5.27 14.27
CA GLN A 35 -3.51 -5.18 13.82
C GLN A 35 -3.94 -6.39 12.96
N CYS A 36 -3.09 -6.84 12.04
CA CYS A 36 -3.47 -7.83 11.03
C CYS A 36 -3.13 -9.28 11.40
N THR A 37 -2.18 -9.50 12.32
CA THR A 37 -1.68 -10.83 12.71
C THR A 37 -1.77 -11.10 14.21
N GLY A 38 -2.11 -10.09 15.02
CA GLY A 38 -2.12 -10.16 16.48
C GLY A 38 -0.73 -10.04 17.13
N GLN A 39 0.35 -9.90 16.35
CA GLN A 39 1.71 -9.76 16.86
C GLN A 39 2.48 -8.62 16.17
N ALA A 40 3.14 -7.79 16.97
CA ALA A 40 4.02 -6.74 16.47
C ALA A 40 5.33 -7.33 15.95
N MET A 41 5.70 -7.01 14.71
CA MET A 41 6.98 -7.37 14.11
C MET A 41 7.89 -6.14 14.07
N THR A 42 9.20 -6.39 14.18
CA THR A 42 10.21 -5.40 13.83
C THR A 42 10.32 -5.25 12.30
N PRO A 43 10.85 -4.12 11.79
CA PRO A 43 11.09 -3.96 10.35
C PRO A 43 11.95 -5.07 9.74
N ALA A 44 13.00 -5.53 10.45
CA ALA A 44 13.86 -6.61 9.98
C ALA A 44 13.12 -7.96 9.87
N GLN A 45 12.25 -8.29 10.83
CA GLN A 45 11.41 -9.49 10.73
C GLN A 45 10.42 -9.39 9.57
N PHE A 46 9.86 -8.19 9.33
CA PHE A 46 8.93 -7.96 8.23
C PHE A 46 9.60 -8.08 6.85
N GLU A 47 10.83 -7.57 6.71
CA GLU A 47 11.64 -7.75 5.49
C GLU A 47 11.95 -9.22 5.21
N ALA A 48 12.31 -9.97 6.26
CA ALA A 48 12.72 -11.35 6.16
C ALA A 48 11.55 -12.31 5.86
N ASP A 49 10.31 -11.88 6.00
CA ASP A 49 9.11 -12.69 5.73
C ASP A 49 8.19 -12.03 4.68
N PRO A 50 8.49 -12.23 3.38
CA PRO A 50 7.67 -11.69 2.29
C PRO A 50 6.22 -12.18 2.29
N THR A 51 5.97 -13.38 2.84
CA THR A 51 4.63 -13.95 2.93
C THR A 51 3.79 -13.17 3.93
N THR A 52 4.33 -12.95 5.13
CA THR A 52 3.65 -12.13 6.14
C THR A 52 3.56 -10.68 5.69
N ALA A 53 4.59 -10.12 5.06
CA ALA A 53 4.54 -8.77 4.51
C ALA A 53 3.38 -8.60 3.52
N ARG A 54 3.23 -9.52 2.56
CA ARG A 54 2.12 -9.51 1.61
C ARG A 54 0.77 -9.60 2.31
N SER A 55 0.64 -10.47 3.32
CA SER A 55 -0.60 -10.67 4.07
C SER A 55 -1.02 -9.40 4.83
N VAL A 56 -0.07 -8.75 5.51
CA VAL A 56 -0.30 -7.49 6.23
C VAL A 56 -0.69 -6.37 5.27
N VAL A 57 0.03 -6.20 4.15
CA VAL A 57 -0.34 -5.21 3.13
C VAL A 57 -1.74 -5.49 2.59
N ALA A 58 -2.09 -6.76 2.31
CA ALA A 58 -3.42 -7.12 1.85
C ALA A 58 -4.52 -6.80 2.87
N CYS A 59 -4.27 -7.04 4.16
CA CYS A 59 -5.18 -6.69 5.25
C CYS A 59 -5.44 -5.18 5.31
N ILE A 60 -4.39 -4.36 5.30
CA ILE A 60 -4.50 -2.89 5.36
C ILE A 60 -5.18 -2.35 4.10
N ILE A 61 -4.76 -2.80 2.92
CA ILE A 61 -5.33 -2.35 1.66
C ILE A 61 -6.79 -2.74 1.50
N ARG A 62 -7.19 -3.92 1.98
CA ARG A 62 -8.62 -4.29 1.99
C ARG A 62 -9.43 -3.30 2.80
N ARG A 63 -8.99 -3.00 4.04
CA ARG A 63 -9.65 -2.03 4.91
C ARG A 63 -9.78 -0.66 4.25
N GLU A 64 -8.69 -0.11 3.72
CA GLU A 64 -8.71 1.23 3.11
C GLU A 64 -9.50 1.25 1.79
N LEU A 65 -9.48 0.16 1.01
CA LEU A 65 -10.30 0.04 -0.19
C LEU A 65 -11.80 -0.02 0.15
N ASP A 66 -12.20 -0.74 1.21
CA ASP A 66 -13.60 -0.82 1.64
C ASP A 66 -14.14 0.54 2.11
N ILE A 67 -13.30 1.33 2.80
CA ILE A 67 -13.60 2.72 3.18
C ILE A 67 -13.82 3.56 1.92
N GLU A 68 -12.87 3.55 0.98
CA GLU A 68 -12.95 4.38 -0.22
C GLU A 68 -14.02 3.92 -1.21
N LEU A 69 -14.40 2.65 -1.21
CA LEU A 69 -15.56 2.14 -1.95
C LEU A 69 -16.84 2.75 -1.40
N THR A 70 -17.01 2.76 -0.07
CA THR A 70 -18.16 3.39 0.57
C THR A 70 -18.21 4.89 0.27
N ASP A 71 -17.10 5.59 0.47
CA ASP A 71 -17.00 7.05 0.31
C ASP A 71 -17.06 7.54 -1.14
N SER A 72 -16.88 6.64 -2.09
CA SER A 72 -17.02 6.92 -3.53
C SER A 72 -18.40 6.55 -4.09
N GLY A 73 -19.34 6.10 -3.26
CA GLY A 73 -20.64 5.63 -3.71
C GLY A 73 -20.54 4.32 -4.51
N ASN A 74 -19.66 3.41 -4.08
CA ASN A 74 -19.33 2.14 -4.74
C ASN A 74 -18.66 2.29 -6.11
N ASN A 75 -17.94 3.39 -6.35
CA ASN A 75 -17.17 3.54 -7.58
C ASN A 75 -15.77 2.95 -7.40
N GLU A 76 -15.59 1.73 -7.89
CA GLU A 76 -14.34 0.97 -7.78
C GLU A 76 -13.11 1.73 -8.28
N MET A 77 -13.20 2.42 -9.42
CA MET A 77 -12.05 3.13 -9.97
C MET A 77 -11.68 4.37 -9.15
N ILE A 78 -12.67 5.07 -8.59
CA ILE A 78 -12.41 6.16 -7.65
C ILE A 78 -11.78 5.60 -6.37
N ALA A 79 -12.33 4.50 -5.85
CA ALA A 79 -11.82 3.87 -4.63
C ALA A 79 -10.36 3.45 -4.78
N VAL A 80 -10.02 2.72 -5.85
CA VAL A 80 -8.65 2.29 -6.15
C VAL A 80 -7.69 3.48 -6.25
N ARG A 81 -8.10 4.54 -6.97
CA ARG A 81 -7.28 5.76 -7.11
C ARG A 81 -7.03 6.41 -5.74
N ARG A 82 -8.06 6.52 -4.91
CA ARG A 82 -7.97 7.12 -3.57
C ARG A 82 -7.14 6.29 -2.62
N THR A 83 -7.31 4.96 -2.61
CA THR A 83 -6.48 4.04 -1.82
C THR A 83 -5.01 4.10 -2.25
N ALA A 84 -4.72 4.20 -3.55
CA ALA A 84 -3.35 4.39 -4.05
C ALA A 84 -2.75 5.74 -3.60
N CYS A 85 -3.57 6.79 -3.55
CA CYS A 85 -3.13 8.09 -3.05
C CYS A 85 -2.87 8.06 -1.54
N TRP A 86 -3.74 7.38 -0.80
CA TRP A 86 -3.59 7.15 0.63
C TRP A 86 -2.31 6.38 0.94
N TRP A 87 -1.98 5.36 0.14
CA TRP A 87 -0.74 4.60 0.29
C TRP A 87 0.50 5.51 0.27
N MET A 88 0.52 6.50 -0.61
CA MET A 88 1.66 7.42 -0.76
C MET A 88 1.69 8.56 0.25
N THR A 89 0.55 8.98 0.79
CA THR A 89 0.43 10.27 1.48
C THR A 89 -0.30 10.22 2.83
N GLY A 90 -0.89 9.08 3.17
CA GLY A 90 -1.83 8.93 4.29
C GLY A 90 -3.17 9.63 4.08
N LYS A 91 -3.46 10.16 2.87
CA LYS A 91 -4.70 10.84 2.53
C LYS A 91 -5.27 10.33 1.20
N PRO A 92 -6.59 10.22 1.04
CA PRO A 92 -7.20 9.73 -0.21
C PRO A 92 -7.16 10.74 -1.37
N SER A 93 -6.65 11.95 -1.13
CA SER A 93 -6.61 13.05 -2.10
C SER A 93 -5.30 13.82 -2.03
N GLY A 94 -5.06 14.67 -3.04
CA GLY A 94 -3.82 15.46 -3.17
C GLY A 94 -2.79 14.87 -4.15
N CYS A 95 -3.01 13.66 -4.67
CA CYS A 95 -2.15 13.03 -5.68
C CYS A 95 -2.56 13.43 -7.11
N ASN A 96 -2.60 14.74 -7.38
CA ASN A 96 -3.00 15.28 -8.69
C ASN A 96 -1.81 15.78 -9.54
N SER A 97 -0.61 15.89 -8.95
CA SER A 97 0.61 16.26 -9.65
C SER A 97 1.86 15.64 -9.00
N GLY A 98 2.97 15.67 -9.73
CA GLY A 98 4.27 15.19 -9.25
C GLY A 98 4.34 13.68 -9.01
N ALA A 99 5.35 13.25 -8.26
CA ALA A 99 5.67 11.83 -8.08
C ALA A 99 4.53 10.99 -7.48
N THR A 100 3.68 11.59 -6.64
CA THR A 100 2.52 10.88 -6.07
C THR A 100 1.44 10.63 -7.11
N ALA A 101 1.21 11.56 -8.04
CA ALA A 101 0.31 11.34 -9.17
C ALA A 101 0.86 10.28 -10.13
N ASP A 102 2.16 10.32 -10.43
CA ASP A 102 2.81 9.32 -11.30
C ASP A 102 2.73 7.91 -10.70
N TYR A 103 2.89 7.79 -9.38
CA TYR A 103 2.68 6.52 -8.67
C TYR A 103 1.24 6.04 -8.80
N VAL A 104 0.26 6.90 -8.50
CA VAL A 104 -1.17 6.55 -8.59
C VAL A 104 -1.55 6.13 -10.01
N GLN A 105 -1.03 6.80 -11.04
CA GLN A 105 -1.27 6.42 -12.44
C GLN A 105 -0.74 5.03 -12.77
N ARG A 106 0.46 4.68 -12.30
CA ARG A 106 1.01 3.32 -12.47
C ARG A 106 0.16 2.26 -11.76
N VAL A 107 -0.29 2.54 -10.53
CA VAL A 107 -1.17 1.62 -9.79
C VAL A 107 -2.47 1.39 -10.55
N MET A 108 -3.09 2.45 -11.07
CA MET A 108 -4.31 2.34 -11.88
C MET A 108 -4.08 1.50 -13.14
N GLY A 109 -2.96 1.70 -13.83
CA GLY A 109 -2.59 0.94 -15.03
C GLY A 109 -2.46 -0.56 -14.76
N PHE A 110 -1.71 -0.95 -13.72
CA PHE A 110 -1.57 -2.36 -13.31
C PHE A 110 -2.84 -2.95 -12.71
N TYR A 111 -3.68 -2.13 -12.08
CA TYR A 111 -4.95 -2.61 -11.52
C TYR A 111 -5.95 -2.97 -12.63
N GLN A 112 -6.02 -2.16 -13.68
CA GLN A 112 -6.92 -2.39 -14.82
C GLN A 112 -6.42 -3.49 -15.77
N ASN A 113 -5.11 -3.76 -15.76
CA ASN A 113 -4.47 -4.78 -16.59
C ASN A 113 -3.60 -5.70 -15.71
N PRO A 114 -4.23 -6.59 -14.91
CA PRO A 114 -3.56 -7.42 -13.92
C PRO A 114 -2.65 -8.51 -14.50
#